data_AF-A0A920RVY2-F1
#
_entry.id   AF-A0A920RVY2-F1
#
_cell.length_a   1.000
_cell.length_b   1.000
_cell.length_c   1.000
_cell.angle_alpha   90.00
_cell.angle_beta   90.00
_cell.angle_gamma   90.00
#
_symmetry.space_group_name_H-M   'P 1'
#
loop_
_entity.id
_entity.type
_entity.pdbx_description
1 polymer ?
#
loop_
_entity_poly.entity_id
_entity_poly.type
_entity_poly.pdbx_seq_one_letter_code
_entity_poly.pdbx_strand_id
1 'polypeptide(L)'
;MEDRTSIPDNRIFDIQFTDFISDPMEQIRRMYTHFGFELNQSNEENMNNFLTADAANKKSSHTYTLEEFGLKEKQVRERFKEYTTQFDL
;
A
#
# COMPACT_ATOMS: atom_id res chain seq x y z
N MET A 1 -12.60 13.04 -0.69
CA MET A 1 -11.78 12.49 -1.80
C MET A 1 -12.08 13.14 -3.16
N GLU A 2 -12.32 14.46 -3.19
CA GLU A 2 -12.81 15.15 -4.39
C GLU A 2 -11.80 15.19 -5.55
N ASP A 3 -10.52 15.41 -5.27
CA ASP A 3 -9.51 15.42 -6.35
C ASP A 3 -9.40 14.08 -7.06
N ARG A 4 -9.61 12.98 -6.32
CA ARG A 4 -9.56 11.63 -6.85
C ARG A 4 -10.67 11.38 -7.88
N THR A 5 -11.87 11.91 -7.67
CA THR A 5 -13.01 11.70 -8.60
C THR A 5 -12.80 12.39 -9.95
N SER A 6 -11.88 13.35 -10.02
CA SER A 6 -11.49 14.00 -11.28
C SER A 6 -10.51 13.16 -12.13
N ILE A 7 -9.94 12.10 -11.55
CA ILE A 7 -8.97 11.23 -12.21
C ILE A 7 -9.70 9.98 -12.71
N PRO A 8 -9.61 9.64 -14.02
CA PRO A 8 -10.08 8.37 -14.56
C PRO A 8 -9.53 7.16 -13.80
N ASP A 9 -10.41 6.20 -13.51
CA ASP A 9 -10.08 5.02 -12.68
C ASP A 9 -8.92 4.19 -13.23
N ASN A 10 -8.72 4.17 -14.55
CA ASN A 10 -7.59 3.47 -15.17
C ASN A 10 -6.22 4.16 -14.98
N ARG A 11 -6.19 5.28 -14.26
CA ARG A 11 -4.96 5.99 -13.89
C ARG A 11 -4.64 5.86 -12.39
N ILE A 12 -5.43 5.09 -11.64
CA ILE A 12 -5.17 4.84 -10.23
C ILE A 12 -5.31 3.34 -9.94
N PHE A 13 -4.30 2.78 -9.32
CA PHE A 13 -4.32 1.40 -8.84
C PHE A 13 -4.18 1.40 -7.31
N ASP A 14 -5.23 1.01 -6.60
CA ASP A 14 -5.21 0.89 -5.15
C ASP A 14 -4.68 -0.48 -4.72
N ILE A 15 -3.81 -0.47 -3.71
CA ILE A 15 -3.26 -1.68 -3.12
C ILE A 15 -3.55 -1.64 -1.63
N GLN A 16 -4.26 -2.64 -1.13
CA GLN A 16 -4.42 -2.83 0.31
C GLN A 16 -3.08 -3.23 0.91
N PHE A 17 -2.68 -2.57 2.00
CA PHE A 17 -1.40 -2.85 2.63
C PHE A 17 -1.27 -4.31 3.07
N THR A 18 -2.37 -4.91 3.56
CA THR A 18 -2.42 -6.33 3.93
C THR A 18 -2.12 -7.25 2.75
N ASP A 19 -2.71 -6.96 1.59
CA ASP A 19 -2.52 -7.74 0.38
C ASP A 19 -1.09 -7.60 -0.13
N PHE A 20 -0.54 -6.39 -0.09
CA PHE A 20 0.84 -6.11 -0.47
C PHE A 20 1.85 -6.85 0.39
N ILE A 21 1.68 -6.84 1.71
CA ILE A 21 2.58 -7.56 2.61
C ILE A 21 2.47 -9.08 2.45
N SER A 22 1.28 -9.59 2.10
CA SER A 22 1.07 -11.02 1.88
C SER A 22 1.74 -11.54 0.61
N ASP A 23 1.63 -10.79 -0.50
CA ASP A 23 2.26 -11.12 -1.78
C ASP A 23 2.56 -9.83 -2.58
N PRO A 24 3.75 -9.23 -2.39
CA PRO A 24 4.12 -8.01 -3.09
C PRO A 24 4.18 -8.19 -4.60
N MET A 25 4.64 -9.37 -5.06
CA MET A 25 4.85 -9.63 -6.49
C MET A 25 3.52 -9.77 -7.22
N GLU A 26 2.51 -10.37 -6.59
CA GLU A 26 1.18 -10.44 -7.17
C GLU A 26 0.56 -9.04 -7.33
N GLN A 27 0.69 -8.17 -6.33
CA GLN A 27 0.19 -6.80 -6.46
C GLN A 27 0.92 -6.01 -7.56
N ILE A 28 2.23 -6.23 -7.71
CA ILE A 28 3.02 -5.63 -8.80
C ILE A 28 2.53 -6.11 -10.17
N ARG A 29 2.30 -7.42 -10.36
CA ARG A 29 1.77 -7.96 -11.64
C ARG A 29 0.40 -7.37 -11.97
N ARG A 30 -0.50 -7.27 -10.98
CA ARG A 30 -1.83 -6.65 -11.15
C ARG A 30 -1.71 -5.16 -11.53
N MET A 31 -0.79 -4.43 -10.89
CA MET A 31 -0.52 -3.03 -11.20
C MET A 31 -0.02 -2.85 -12.64
N TYR A 32 0.96 -3.66 -13.09
CA TYR A 32 1.45 -3.63 -14.46
C TYR A 32 0.32 -3.90 -15.47
N THR A 33 -0.49 -4.92 -15.20
CA THR A 33 -1.65 -5.27 -16.02
C THR A 33 -2.67 -4.12 -16.09
N HIS A 34 -2.98 -3.49 -14.95
CA HIS A 34 -3.94 -2.38 -14.88
C HIS A 34 -3.50 -1.18 -15.75
N PHE A 35 -2.21 -0.84 -15.74
CA PHE A 35 -1.67 0.26 -16.55
C PHE A 35 -1.30 -0.14 -17.99
N GLY A 36 -1.46 -1.42 -18.36
CA GLY A 36 -1.09 -1.92 -19.69
C GLY A 36 0.43 -1.95 -19.91
N PHE A 37 1.22 -2.09 -18.86
CA PHE A 37 2.67 -2.23 -18.93
C PHE A 37 3.08 -3.70 -19.00
N GLU A 38 4.18 -3.96 -19.73
CA GLU A 38 4.80 -5.27 -19.77
C GLU A 38 5.80 -5.41 -18.61
N LEU A 39 5.58 -6.41 -17.75
CA LEU A 39 6.56 -6.80 -16.75
C LEU A 39 7.51 -7.83 -17.37
N ASN A 40 8.70 -7.37 -17.76
CA ASN A 40 9.72 -8.28 -18.28
C ASN A 40 10.38 -9.09 -17.16
N GLN A 41 10.97 -10.22 -17.54
CA GLN A 41 11.61 -11.17 -16.63
C GLN A 41 12.73 -10.53 -15.78
N SER A 42 13.56 -9.67 -16.37
CA SER A 42 14.67 -9.05 -15.64
C SER A 42 14.19 -8.14 -14.51
N ASN A 43 13.13 -7.36 -14.74
CA ASN A 43 12.52 -6.52 -13.73
C ASN A 43 11.87 -7.37 -12.63
N GLU A 44 11.17 -8.44 -13.01
CA GLU A 44 10.57 -9.38 -12.05
C GLU A 44 11.62 -10.03 -11.15
N GLU A 45 12.73 -10.51 -11.72
CA GLU A 45 13.85 -11.10 -10.98
C GLU A 45 14.50 -10.08 -10.04
N ASN A 46 14.75 -8.85 -10.50
CA ASN A 46 15.32 -7.79 -9.68
C ASN A 46 14.45 -7.46 -8.46
N MET A 47 13.13 -7.38 -8.64
CA MET A 47 12.19 -7.15 -7.54
C MET A 47 12.16 -8.33 -6.55
N ASN A 48 12.15 -9.57 -7.04
CA ASN A 48 12.23 -10.76 -6.18
C ASN A 48 13.54 -10.81 -5.36
N ASN A 49 14.67 -10.47 -5.98
CA ASN A 49 15.96 -10.40 -5.31
C ASN A 49 15.96 -9.33 -4.22
N PHE A 50 15.37 -8.16 -4.50
CA PHE A 50 15.21 -7.10 -3.51
C PHE A 50 14.37 -7.55 -2.32
N LEU A 51 13.20 -8.17 -2.57
CA LEU A 51 12.31 -8.66 -1.50
C LEU A 51 13.00 -9.71 -0.62
N THR A 52 13.79 -10.59 -1.23
CA THR A 52 14.57 -11.60 -0.50
C THR A 52 15.64 -10.96 0.39
N ALA A 53 16.34 -9.94 -0.12
CA ALA A 53 17.35 -9.20 0.62
C ALA A 53 16.75 -8.34 1.75
N ASP A 54 15.59 -7.72 1.53
CA ASP A 54 14.90 -6.90 2.53
C ASP A 54 14.37 -7.76 3.69
N ALA A 55 13.79 -8.92 3.39
CA ALA A 55 13.33 -9.86 4.41
C ALA A 55 14.46 -10.28 5.38
N ALA A 56 15.69 -10.38 4.88
CA ALA A 56 16.87 -10.68 5.70
C ALA A 56 17.35 -9.50 6.58
N ASN A 57 16.95 -8.25 6.26
CA ASN A 57 17.41 -7.03 6.91
C ASN A 57 16.36 -6.35 7.82
N LYS A 58 15.28 -7.06 8.19
CA LYS A 58 14.22 -6.51 9.03
C LYS A 58 14.76 -5.95 10.35
N LYS A 59 14.71 -4.62 10.48
CA LYS A 59 15.02 -3.88 11.71
C LYS A 59 13.89 -4.02 12.72
N SER A 60 14.21 -3.81 14.00
CA SER A 60 13.22 -3.76 15.07
C SER A 60 12.15 -2.69 14.78
N SER A 61 10.89 -3.06 14.94
CA SER A 61 9.77 -2.12 14.95
C SER A 61 9.97 -1.08 16.06
N HIS A 62 9.82 0.20 15.73
CA HIS A 62 9.59 1.23 16.73
C HIS A 62 8.10 1.30 16.99
N THR A 63 7.70 1.11 18.25
CA THR A 63 6.30 1.24 18.66
C THR A 63 6.08 2.66 19.14
N TYR A 64 5.17 3.37 18.46
CA TYR A 64 4.70 4.69 18.86
C TYR A 64 3.22 4.59 19.25
N THR A 65 2.78 5.40 20.21
CA THR A 65 1.36 5.51 20.59
C THR A 65 0.78 6.86 20.19
N LEU A 66 -0.55 6.94 20.06
CA LEU A 66 -1.22 8.19 19.70
C LEU A 66 -1.04 9.26 20.79
N GLU A 67 -0.99 8.83 22.04
CA GLU A 67 -0.86 9.68 23.23
C GLU A 67 0.46 10.43 23.27
N GLU A 68 1.54 9.85 22.74
CA GLU A 68 2.85 10.52 22.62
C GLU A 68 2.79 11.79 21.76
N PHE A 69 1.78 11.89 20.90
CA PHE A 69 1.51 13.04 20.04
C PHE A 69 0.29 13.85 20.50
N GLY A 70 -0.27 13.55 21.68
CA GLY A 70 -1.47 14.21 22.21
C GLY A 70 -2.77 13.85 21.45
N LEU A 71 -2.78 12.75 20.70
CA LEU A 71 -3.92 12.29 19.92
C LEU A 71 -4.73 11.23 20.67
N LYS A 72 -6.03 11.18 20.40
CA LYS A 72 -6.92 10.11 20.87
C LYS A 72 -7.44 9.29 19.71
N GLU A 73 -7.58 7.99 19.91
CA GLU A 73 -8.09 7.05 18.90
C GLU A 73 -9.40 7.54 18.25
N LYS A 74 -10.38 7.98 19.06
CA LYS A 74 -11.66 8.50 18.56
C LYS A 74 -11.48 9.68 17.59
N GLN A 75 -10.51 10.57 17.85
CA GLN A 75 -10.26 11.72 16.98
C GLN A 75 -9.70 11.27 15.63
N VAL A 76 -8.81 10.28 15.64
CA VAL A 76 -8.25 9.70 14.41
C VAL A 76 -9.34 8.96 13.63
N ARG A 77 -10.09 8.07 14.28
CA ARG A 77 -11.18 7.31 13.62
C ARG A 77 -12.23 8.23 12.99
N GLU A 78 -12.65 9.28 13.68
CA GLU A 78 -13.61 10.24 13.13
C GLU A 78 -13.02 10.97 11.92
N ARG A 79 -11.75 11.38 11.99
CA ARG A 79 -11.07 12.06 10.89
C ARG A 79 -10.93 11.20 9.63
N PHE A 80 -10.70 9.90 9.79
CA PHE A 80 -10.46 8.97 8.69
C PHE A 80 -11.70 8.18 8.26
N LYS A 81 -12.87 8.43 8.88
CA LYS A 81 -14.10 7.66 8.65
C LYS A 81 -14.51 7.54 7.18
N GLU A 82 -14.45 8.63 6.43
CA GLU A 82 -14.78 8.64 4.99
C GLU A 82 -13.86 7.69 4.21
N TYR A 83 -12.55 7.75 4.50
CA TYR A 83 -11.54 6.92 3.86
C TYR A 83 -11.70 5.45 4.21
N THR A 84 -11.82 5.11 5.50
CA THR A 84 -11.95 3.72 5.93
C THR A 84 -13.26 3.09 5.45
N THR A 85 -14.33 3.87 5.34
CA THR A 85 -15.60 3.38 4.76
C THR A 85 -15.47 3.12 3.26
N GLN A 86 -14.80 4.02 2.52
CA GLN A 86 -14.63 3.86 1.07
C GLN A 86 -13.77 2.65 0.71
N PHE A 87 -12.74 2.35 1.50
CA PHE A 87 -11.77 1.28 1.22
C PHE A 87 -11.95 0.04 2.10
N ASP A 88 -13.03 -0.05 2.88
CA ASP A 88 -13.34 -1.17 3.78
C ASP A 88 -12.16 -1.55 4.71
N LEU A 89 -11.69 -0.56 5.47
CA LEU A 89 -10.55 -0.65 6.41
C LEU A 89 -10.96 -0.68 7.88
#